data_AF-A0A430BNW6-F1
#
_entry.id   AF-A0A430BNW6-F1
#
_cell.length_a   1.000
_cell.length_b   1.000
_cell.length_c   1.000
_cell.angle_alpha   90.00
_cell.angle_beta   90.00
_cell.angle_gamma   90.00
#
_symmetry.space_group_name_H-M   'P 1'
#
loop_
_entity.id
_entity.type
_entity.pdbx_description
1 polymer ?
#
loop_
_entity_poly.entity_id
_entity_poly.type
_entity_poly.pdbx_seq_one_letter_code
_entity_poly.pdbx_strand_id
1 'polypeptide(L)'
;MSRRTDTSAAAYMGILSSMARLERVVLETLHSHPTGLTVDETCAAAGYPRYSLQPRFTALKERQAIIDTGLRRQNVSGAKAIVWRIMPRSGGEA
;
A
#
# COMPACT_ATOMS: atom_id res chain seq x y z
N MET A 1 -1.14 29.70 0.53
CA MET A 1 -1.72 28.84 1.59
C MET A 1 -2.26 27.58 0.94
N SER A 2 -1.56 26.45 1.11
CA SER A 2 -1.80 25.22 0.36
C SER A 2 -2.97 24.43 0.97
N ARG A 3 -4.13 24.42 0.29
CA ARG A 3 -5.31 23.62 0.65
C ARG A 3 -5.39 22.43 -0.30
N ARG A 4 -4.77 21.30 0.04
CA ARG A 4 -4.90 20.01 -0.69
C ARG A 4 -4.67 18.78 0.21
N THR A 5 -5.47 18.61 1.27
CA THR A 5 -5.33 17.40 2.13
C THR A 5 -6.65 16.69 2.45
N ASP A 6 -7.80 17.25 2.10
CA ASP A 6 -9.08 16.65 2.51
C ASP A 6 -9.55 15.52 1.56
N THR A 7 -9.21 15.61 0.27
CA THR A 7 -9.74 14.70 -0.76
C THR A 7 -9.05 13.33 -0.80
N SER A 8 -7.86 13.20 -0.22
CA SER A 8 -7.15 11.92 -0.10
C SER A 8 -7.81 11.01 0.93
N ALA A 9 -8.30 11.57 2.04
CA ALA A 9 -8.97 10.80 3.09
C ALA A 9 -10.36 10.32 2.65
N ALA A 10 -11.15 11.16 1.97
CA ALA A 10 -12.51 10.77 1.54
C ALA A 10 -12.51 9.66 0.48
N ALA A 11 -11.61 9.73 -0.51
CA ALA A 11 -11.46 8.68 -1.52
C ALA A 11 -10.90 7.37 -0.92
N TYR A 12 -9.99 7.50 0.05
CA TYR A 12 -9.48 6.39 0.84
C TYR A 12 -10.62 5.70 1.61
N MET A 13 -11.45 6.46 2.34
CA MET A 13 -12.59 5.93 3.10
C MET A 13 -13.64 5.23 2.21
N GLY A 14 -13.91 5.75 1.00
CA GLY A 14 -14.84 5.12 0.06
C GLY A 14 -14.39 3.75 -0.45
N ILE A 15 -13.08 3.57 -0.66
CA ILE A 15 -12.49 2.28 -1.06
C ILE A 15 -12.41 1.33 0.14
N LEU A 16 -12.07 1.84 1.34
CA LEU A 16 -11.98 1.04 2.56
C LEU A 16 -13.30 0.37 2.94
N SER A 17 -14.45 1.00 2.63
CA SER A 17 -15.78 0.45 2.95
C SER A 17 -16.06 -0.90 2.28
N SER A 18 -15.43 -1.20 1.14
CA SER A 18 -15.62 -2.44 0.38
C SER A 18 -14.39 -3.37 0.43
N MET A 19 -13.38 -3.02 1.24
CA MET A 19 -12.15 -3.80 1.39
C MET A 19 -12.18 -4.73 2.59
N ALA A 20 -11.62 -5.92 2.39
CA ALA A 20 -11.43 -6.87 3.47
C ALA A 20 -10.53 -6.25 4.55
N ARG A 21 -10.75 -6.61 5.82
CA ARG A 21 -10.00 -6.05 6.97
C ARG A 21 -8.48 -6.03 6.75
N LEU A 22 -7.92 -7.10 6.17
CA LEU A 22 -6.46 -7.22 5.94
C LEU A 22 -5.96 -6.34 4.79
N GLU A 23 -6.79 -6.02 3.80
CA GLU A 23 -6.43 -5.08 2.73
C GLU A 23 -6.30 -3.66 3.31
N ARG A 24 -7.22 -3.29 4.21
CA ARG A 24 -7.17 -2.02 4.94
C ARG A 24 -5.89 -1.87 5.74
N VAL A 25 -5.52 -2.92 6.50
CA VAL A 25 -4.27 -2.95 7.26
C VAL A 25 -3.05 -2.71 6.36
N VAL A 26 -2.99 -3.36 5.19
CA VAL A 26 -1.88 -3.15 4.24
C VAL A 26 -1.84 -1.69 3.77
N LEU A 27 -2.99 -1.12 3.41
CA LEU A 27 -3.05 0.26 2.97
C LEU A 27 -2.71 1.27 4.08
N GLU A 28 -3.22 1.10 5.30
CA GLU A 28 -2.86 1.94 6.46
C GLU A 28 -1.35 1.91 6.73
N THR A 29 -0.76 0.71 6.65
CA THR A 29 0.68 0.51 6.83
C THR A 29 1.47 1.22 5.74
N LEU A 30 1.11 1.03 4.47
CA LEU A 30 1.77 1.70 3.34
C LEU A 30 1.55 3.22 3.34
N HIS A 31 0.41 3.70 3.84
CA HIS A 31 0.09 5.13 3.96
C HIS A 31 1.05 5.81 4.94
N SER A 32 1.36 5.13 6.04
CA SER A 32 2.30 5.61 7.06
C SER A 32 3.76 5.57 6.58
N HIS A 33 4.05 4.92 5.43
CA HIS A 33 5.39 4.74 4.89
C HIS A 33 5.48 5.26 3.43
N PRO A 34 5.61 6.58 3.22
CA PRO A 34 5.59 7.18 1.89
C PRO A 34 6.73 6.72 0.99
N THR A 35 7.84 6.24 1.55
CA THR A 35 8.95 5.64 0.78
C THR A 35 8.54 4.32 0.12
N GLY A 36 7.48 3.68 0.59
CA GLY A 36 7.07 2.33 0.22
C GLY A 36 7.73 1.26 1.09
N LEU A 37 7.10 0.08 1.11
CA LEU A 37 7.55 -1.09 1.86
C LEU A 37 7.48 -2.34 0.99
N THR A 38 8.36 -3.29 1.28
CA THR A 38 8.22 -4.66 0.78
C THR A 38 7.10 -5.40 1.52
N VAL A 39 6.67 -6.54 0.97
CA VAL A 39 5.67 -7.39 1.64
C VAL A 39 6.18 -7.83 3.02
N ASP A 40 7.44 -8.26 3.12
CA ASP A 40 8.03 -8.69 4.39
C ASP A 40 8.10 -7.54 5.42
N GLU A 41 8.47 -6.33 5.00
CA GLU A 41 8.48 -5.16 5.88
C GLU A 41 7.07 -4.73 6.30
N THR A 42 6.10 -4.83 5.39
CA THR A 42 4.69 -4.56 5.70
C THR A 42 4.16 -5.58 6.72
N CYS A 43 4.53 -6.85 6.59
CA CYS A 43 4.20 -7.90 7.54
C CYS A 43 4.77 -7.61 8.93
N ALA A 44 6.04 -7.21 8.99
CA ALA A 44 6.70 -6.84 10.24
C ALA A 44 6.05 -5.61 10.90
N ALA A 45 5.75 -4.58 10.10
CA ALA A 45 5.12 -3.35 10.60
C ALA A 45 3.66 -3.55 11.04
N ALA A 46 2.90 -4.37 10.30
CA ALA A 46 1.49 -4.63 10.59
C ALA A 46 1.27 -5.75 11.63
N GLY A 47 2.30 -6.53 11.95
CA GLY A 47 2.20 -7.67 12.88
C GLY A 47 1.43 -8.87 12.31
N TYR A 48 1.43 -9.04 10.99
CA TYR A 48 0.74 -10.14 10.32
C TYR A 48 1.71 -11.05 9.57
N PRO A 49 1.42 -12.35 9.47
CA PRO A 49 2.26 -13.26 8.72
C PRO A 49 2.13 -13.06 7.21
N ARG A 50 3.21 -13.35 6.50
CA ARG A 50 3.32 -13.16 5.04
C ARG A 50 2.22 -13.82 4.24
N TYR A 51 1.85 -15.06 4.57
CA TYR A 51 0.79 -15.78 3.87
C TYR A 51 -0.59 -15.12 4.01
N SER A 52 -0.82 -14.28 5.04
CA SER A 52 -2.06 -13.52 5.19
C SER A 52 -2.09 -12.24 4.37
N LEU A 53 -0.95 -11.54 4.25
CA LEU A 53 -0.88 -10.25 3.54
C LEU A 53 -0.54 -10.39 2.06
N GLN A 54 0.27 -11.37 1.67
CA GLN A 54 0.67 -11.60 0.28
C GLN A 54 -0.50 -11.67 -0.72
N PRO A 55 -1.61 -12.41 -0.47
CA PRO A 55 -2.76 -12.39 -1.38
C PRO A 55 -3.45 -11.02 -1.46
N ARG A 56 -3.30 -10.18 -0.42
CA ARG A 56 -3.88 -8.83 -0.39
C ARG A 56 -3.11 -7.86 -1.26
N PHE A 57 -1.78 -8.02 -1.37
CA PHE A 57 -0.99 -7.24 -2.33
C PHE A 57 -1.45 -7.50 -3.77
N THR A 58 -1.74 -8.75 -4.14
CA THR A 58 -2.29 -9.06 -5.46
C THR A 58 -3.65 -8.39 -5.66
N ALA A 59 -4.58 -8.54 -4.71
CA ALA A 59 -5.90 -7.92 -4.80
C ALA A 59 -5.84 -6.38 -4.87
N LEU A 60 -4.98 -5.75 -4.05
CA LEU A 60 -4.74 -4.30 -4.07
C LEU A 60 -4.14 -3.83 -5.40
N LYS A 61 -3.22 -4.62 -5.98
CA LYS A 61 -2.63 -4.32 -7.28
C LYS A 61 -3.69 -4.39 -8.40
N GLU A 62 -4.52 -5.43 -8.41
CA GLU A 62 -5.62 -5.59 -9.37
C GLU A 62 -6.63 -4.43 -9.28
N ARG A 63 -6.88 -3.95 -8.06
CA ARG A 63 -7.72 -2.77 -7.78
C ARG A 63 -7.02 -1.43 -8.06
N GLN A 64 -5.77 -1.45 -8.53
CA GLN A 64 -4.94 -0.24 -8.73
C GLN A 64 -4.84 0.64 -7.48
N ALA A 65 -4.91 0.05 -6.28
CA ALA A 65 -4.76 0.75 -5.02
C ALA A 65 -3.29 0.92 -4.62
N ILE A 66 -2.42 0.05 -5.12
CA ILE A 66 -0.96 0.09 -4.91
C ILE A 66 -0.22 -0.06 -6.24
N ILE A 67 1.01 0.44 -6.27
CA ILE A 67 1.92 0.37 -7.42
C ILE A 67 3.25 -0.28 -7.02
N ASP A 68 3.84 -1.02 -7.97
CA ASP A 68 5.24 -1.42 -7.90
C ASP A 68 6.08 -0.16 -8.16
N THR A 69 6.96 0.18 -7.22
CA THR A 69 7.83 1.36 -7.34
C THR A 69 9.00 1.14 -8.31
N GLY A 70 9.19 -0.07 -8.82
CA GLY A 70 10.38 -0.51 -9.56
C GLY A 70 11.58 -0.78 -8.67
N LEU A 71 11.53 -0.35 -7.40
CA LEU A 71 12.60 -0.58 -6.44
C LEU A 71 12.52 -2.01 -5.89
N ARG A 72 13.71 -2.54 -5.59
CA ARG A 72 13.86 -3.84 -4.93
C ARG A 72 14.73 -3.64 -3.69
N ARG A 73 14.29 -4.17 -2.55
CA ARG A 73 15.03 -4.12 -1.29
C ARG A 73 15.32 -5.54 -0.80
N GLN A 74 16.48 -5.75 -0.19
CA GLN A 74 16.77 -7.03 0.44
C GLN A 74 15.84 -7.24 1.63
N ASN A 75 15.18 -8.40 1.67
CA ASN A 75 14.43 -8.83 2.82
C ASN A 75 15.35 -9.59 3.81
N VAL A 76 14.78 -9.97 4.95
CA VAL A 76 15.48 -10.72 6.02
C VAL A 76 16.11 -12.03 5.57
N SER A 77 15.61 -12.62 4.48
CA SER A 77 16.14 -13.86 3.89
C SER A 77 17.20 -13.59 2.80
N GLY A 78 17.61 -12.34 2.60
CA GLY A 78 18.58 -11.93 1.57
C GLY A 78 18.01 -11.82 0.15
N ALA A 79 16.71 -12.09 -0.03
CA ALA A 79 16.05 -12.02 -1.33
C ALA A 79 15.66 -10.57 -1.67
N LYS A 80 15.72 -10.23 -2.97
CA LYS A 80 15.31 -8.91 -3.47
C LYS A 80 13.78 -8.86 -3.61
N ALA A 81 13.11 -8.25 -2.64
CA ALA A 81 11.66 -8.08 -2.62
C ALA A 81 11.22 -6.75 -3.27
N ILE A 82 10.05 -6.77 -3.90
CA ILE A 82 9.41 -5.60 -4.53
C ILE A 82 9.00 -4.60 -3.45
N VAL A 83 9.37 -3.32 -3.63
CA VAL A 83 8.86 -2.23 -2.81
C VAL A 83 7.57 -1.71 -3.41
N TRP A 84 6.50 -1.74 -2.62
CA TRP A 84 5.16 -1.28 -3.00
C TRP A 84 4.85 0.06 -2.36
N ARG A 85 4.01 0.85 -3.03
CA ARG A 85 3.49 2.12 -2.52
C ARG A 85 2.02 2.25 -2.86
N ILE A 86 1.28 3.03 -2.08
CA ILE A 86 -0.07 3.45 -2.46
C ILE A 86 -0.02 4.18 -3.81
N MET A 87 -0.95 3.85 -4.70
CA MET A 87 -1.07 4.56 -5.97
C MET A 87 -1.39 6.03 -5.69
N PRO A 88 -0.54 6.99 -6.08
CA PRO A 88 -0.92 8.39 -6.03
C PRO A 88 -2.09 8.55 -6.99
N ARG A 89 -3.21 9.15 -6.54
CA ARG A 89 -4.28 9.51 -7.47
C ARG A 89 -3.68 10.56 -8.41
N SER A 90 -3.34 10.17 -9.64
CA SER A 90 -3.03 11.11 -10.71
C SER A 90 -4.29 11.95 -10.89
N GLY A 91 -4.30 13.13 -10.28
CA GLY A 91 -5.27 14.15 -10.59
C GLY A 91 -5.12 14.46 -12.07
N GLY A 92 -6.15 14.16 -12.85
CA GLY A 92 -6.30 14.74 -14.18
C GLY A 92 -6.45 16.24 -13.98
N GLU A 93 -5.38 16.98 -14.24
CA GLU A 93 -5.49 18.36 -14.66
C GLU A 93 -5.60 18.33 -16.19
N ALA A 94 -6.82 18.53 -16.69
CA ALA A 94 -7.14 19.02 -18.03
C ALA A 94 -8.47 19.76 -17.94
#